data_AF-A0A820M1I7-F1
#
_entry.id   AF-A0A820M1I7-F1
#
_cell.length_a   1.000
_cell.length_b   1.000
_cell.length_c   1.000
_cell.angle_alpha   90.00
_cell.angle_beta   90.00
_cell.angle_gamma   90.00
#
_symmetry.space_group_name_H-M   'P 1'
#
loop_
_entity.id
_entity.type
_entity.pdbx_description
1 polymer ?
#
loop_
_entity_poly.entity_id
_entity_poly.type
_entity_poly.pdbx_seq_one_letter_code
_entity_poly.pdbx_strand_id
1 'polypeptide(L)'
;GTTEVQSTCIKHLKSYFVNHPELRGDLEDVMIRLSLSSDTNIRSQLMAQIRAITSSNLLDISDKIKQILCERARDKIWEVRKEALDYLGHVYKKECHSTNWSNDTQKQLTWVANCIIHLYYQKTTQDKLLAERLLTFYLMPWDVNTDDK
;
A
#
# COMPACT_ATOMS: atom_id res chain seq x y z
N GLY A 1 8.60 -17.58 20.12
CA GLY A 1 8.28 -18.75 19.28
C GLY A 1 7.69 -18.32 17.95
N THR A 2 6.38 -18.09 17.87
CA THR A 2 5.65 -17.81 16.63
C THR A 2 6.01 -16.48 15.94
N THR A 3 6.19 -15.40 16.70
CA THR A 3 6.55 -14.08 16.14
C THR A 3 7.92 -14.06 15.46
N GLU A 4 8.89 -14.80 16.00
CA GLU A 4 10.25 -14.87 15.46
C GLU A 4 10.28 -15.62 14.12
N VAL A 5 9.50 -16.70 14.01
CA VAL A 5 9.28 -17.41 12.74
C VAL A 5 8.61 -16.47 11.74
N GLN A 6 7.56 -15.75 12.13
CA GLN A 6 6.86 -14.79 11.24
C GLN A 6 7.80 -13.70 10.73
N SER A 7 8.62 -13.10 11.60
CA SER A 7 9.60 -12.08 11.18
C SER A 7 10.63 -12.66 10.22
N THR A 8 11.08 -13.90 10.47
CA THR A 8 12.00 -14.60 9.56
C THR A 8 11.36 -14.85 8.19
N CYS A 9 10.10 -15.31 8.14
CA CYS A 9 9.36 -15.45 6.88
C CYS A 9 9.26 -14.13 6.11
N ILE A 10 8.93 -13.02 6.80
CA ILE A 10 8.84 -11.69 6.20
C ILE A 10 10.18 -11.26 5.60
N LYS A 11 11.31 -11.47 6.31
CA LYS A 11 12.64 -11.08 5.82
C LYS A 11 13.01 -11.69 4.47
N HIS A 12 12.59 -12.93 4.21
CA HIS A 12 12.92 -13.63 2.97
C HIS A 12 11.85 -13.49 1.87
N LEU A 13 10.70 -12.93 2.21
CA LEU A 13 9.51 -12.92 1.38
C LEU A 13 9.78 -12.33 -0.01
N LYS A 14 10.47 -11.19 -0.08
CA LYS A 14 10.81 -10.53 -1.34
C LYS A 14 11.70 -11.40 -2.23
N SER A 15 12.72 -12.04 -1.66
CA SER A 15 13.63 -12.91 -2.42
C SER A 15 12.85 -14.04 -3.08
N TYR A 16 11.99 -14.72 -2.30
CA TYR A 16 11.18 -15.79 -2.84
C TYR A 16 10.18 -15.30 -3.90
N PHE A 17 9.51 -14.18 -3.64
CA PHE A 17 8.50 -13.64 -4.56
C PHE A 17 9.09 -13.24 -5.93
N VAL A 18 10.31 -12.71 -5.93
CA VAL A 18 11.02 -12.29 -7.15
C VAL A 18 11.63 -13.49 -7.87
N ASN A 19 12.30 -14.38 -7.16
CA ASN A 19 13.10 -15.46 -7.76
C ASN A 19 12.29 -16.72 -8.08
N HIS A 20 11.09 -16.89 -7.51
CA HIS A 20 10.23 -18.07 -7.67
C HIS A 20 8.80 -17.68 -8.07
N PRO A 21 8.56 -17.31 -9.35
CA PRO A 21 7.24 -16.92 -9.82
C PRO A 21 6.15 -17.97 -9.59
N GLU A 22 6.51 -19.25 -9.64
CA GLU A 22 5.64 -20.40 -9.39
C GLU A 22 5.08 -20.43 -7.97
N LEU A 23 5.75 -19.79 -7.00
CA LEU A 23 5.33 -19.75 -5.60
C LEU A 23 4.50 -18.52 -5.24
N ARG A 24 4.29 -17.57 -6.16
CA ARG A 24 3.65 -16.27 -5.84
C ARG A 24 2.27 -16.42 -5.20
N GLY A 25 1.44 -17.34 -5.71
CA GLY A 25 0.10 -17.57 -5.16
C GLY A 25 0.14 -18.02 -3.70
N ASP A 26 1.01 -18.98 -3.38
CA ASP A 26 1.19 -19.48 -2.01
C ASP A 26 1.80 -18.42 -1.09
N LEU A 27 2.75 -17.63 -1.60
CA LEU A 27 3.36 -16.53 -0.86
C LEU A 27 2.34 -15.44 -0.53
N GLU A 28 1.42 -15.13 -1.43
CA GLU A 28 0.32 -14.18 -1.15
C GLU A 28 -0.61 -14.72 -0.06
N ASP A 29 -0.91 -16.02 -0.04
CA ASP A 29 -1.69 -16.62 1.05
C ASP A 29 -0.96 -16.55 2.38
N VAL A 30 0.38 -16.69 2.37
CA VAL A 30 1.22 -16.42 3.55
C VAL A 30 1.12 -14.95 3.96
N MET A 31 1.19 -14.00 3.02
CA MET A 31 1.04 -12.57 3.30
C MET A 31 -0.30 -12.23 3.94
N ILE A 32 -1.40 -12.84 3.47
CA ILE A 32 -2.73 -12.67 4.07
C ILE A 32 -2.70 -13.13 5.54
N ARG A 33 -2.13 -14.30 5.84
CA ARG A 33 -2.05 -14.77 7.24
C ARG A 33 -1.19 -13.84 8.11
N LEU A 34 -0.09 -13.32 7.57
CA LEU A 34 0.79 -12.39 8.28
C LEU A 34 0.13 -11.03 8.51
N SER A 35 -0.70 -10.54 7.57
CA SER A 35 -1.41 -9.26 7.70
C SER A 35 -2.46 -9.28 8.81
N LEU A 36 -2.95 -10.47 9.16
CA LEU A 36 -3.90 -10.71 10.25
C LEU A 36 -3.21 -10.95 11.61
N SER A 37 -1.88 -10.91 11.69
CA SER A 37 -1.16 -11.11 12.94
C SER A 37 -1.62 -10.13 14.02
N SER A 38 -1.76 -10.60 15.26
CA SER A 38 -2.05 -9.73 16.40
C SER A 38 -0.88 -8.80 16.72
N ASP A 39 0.34 -9.18 16.33
CA ASP A 39 1.55 -8.42 16.55
C ASP A 39 1.70 -7.29 15.51
N THR A 40 1.62 -6.05 16.00
CA THR A 40 1.78 -4.83 15.20
C THR A 40 3.10 -4.79 14.43
N ASN A 41 4.20 -5.26 15.02
CA ASN A 41 5.52 -5.23 14.40
C ASN A 41 5.57 -6.14 13.17
N ILE A 42 4.91 -7.30 13.23
CA ILE A 42 4.74 -8.20 12.09
C ILE A 42 3.94 -7.53 10.98
N ARG A 43 2.83 -6.87 11.32
CA ARG A 43 2.00 -6.16 10.32
C ARG A 43 2.75 -5.01 9.65
N SER A 44 3.52 -4.21 10.40
CA SER A 44 4.33 -3.12 9.84
C SER A 44 5.48 -3.65 8.98
N GLN A 45 6.25 -4.65 9.46
CA GLN A 45 7.31 -5.28 8.65
C GLN A 45 6.75 -5.86 7.33
N LEU A 46 5.55 -6.43 7.36
CA LEU A 46 4.88 -6.90 6.15
C LEU A 46 4.58 -5.76 5.17
N MET A 47 4.12 -4.59 5.64
CA MET A 47 3.86 -3.43 4.77
C MET A 47 5.15 -2.95 4.10
N ALA A 48 6.25 -2.87 4.85
CA ALA A 48 7.57 -2.54 4.30
C ALA A 48 7.98 -3.53 3.20
N GLN A 49 7.77 -4.83 3.42
CA GLN A 49 8.11 -5.85 2.42
C GLN A 49 7.20 -5.84 1.20
N ILE A 50 5.89 -5.66 1.37
CA ILE A 50 4.97 -5.49 0.24
C ILE A 50 5.44 -4.32 -0.61
N ARG A 51 5.68 -3.14 -0.01
CA ARG A 51 6.23 -1.98 -0.72
C ARG A 51 7.52 -2.30 -1.46
N ALA A 52 8.42 -3.08 -0.87
CA ALA A 52 9.68 -3.47 -1.48
C ALA A 52 9.54 -4.48 -2.63
N ILE A 53 8.50 -5.31 -2.61
CA ILE A 53 8.13 -6.25 -3.69
C ILE A 53 7.50 -5.49 -4.85
N THR A 54 6.64 -4.53 -4.54
CA THR A 54 5.77 -3.87 -5.52
C THR A 54 6.27 -2.49 -5.94
N SER A 55 7.48 -2.10 -5.56
CA SER A 55 8.08 -0.80 -5.88
C SER A 55 8.31 -0.58 -7.38
N SER A 56 8.50 -1.65 -8.15
CA SER A 56 8.66 -1.60 -9.60
C SER A 56 7.37 -1.25 -10.32
N ASN A 57 6.25 -1.91 -9.99
CA ASN A 57 4.93 -1.63 -10.54
C ASN A 57 3.82 -2.19 -9.61
N LEU A 58 3.01 -1.33 -8.99
CA LEU A 58 1.86 -1.79 -8.17
C LEU A 58 0.69 -2.23 -9.06
N LEU A 59 0.52 -1.69 -10.26
CA LEU A 59 -0.66 -2.02 -11.08
C LEU A 59 -0.63 -3.46 -11.60
N ASP A 60 0.55 -4.07 -11.63
CA ASP A 60 0.81 -5.47 -12.04
C ASP A 60 0.73 -6.48 -10.87
N ILE A 61 0.25 -6.05 -9.70
CA ILE A 61 0.13 -6.94 -8.54
C ILE A 61 -1.28 -7.54 -8.47
N SER A 62 -1.38 -8.68 -7.81
CA SER A 62 -2.65 -9.38 -7.59
C SER A 62 -3.62 -8.56 -6.72
N ASP A 63 -4.90 -8.88 -6.86
CA ASP A 63 -5.95 -8.27 -6.04
C ASP A 63 -5.82 -8.66 -4.55
N LYS A 64 -5.18 -9.79 -4.23
CA LYS A 64 -4.86 -10.18 -2.85
C LYS A 64 -3.96 -9.16 -2.16
N ILE A 65 -2.88 -8.73 -2.82
CA ILE A 65 -1.95 -7.74 -2.25
C ILE A 65 -2.65 -6.37 -2.14
N LYS A 66 -3.46 -5.99 -3.14
CA LYS A 66 -4.27 -4.76 -3.08
C LYS A 66 -5.21 -4.79 -1.87
N GLN A 67 -5.90 -5.90 -1.64
CA GLN A 67 -6.79 -6.07 -0.49
C GLN A 67 -6.03 -5.91 0.84
N ILE A 68 -4.86 -6.53 0.98
CA ILE A 68 -4.02 -6.39 2.18
C ILE A 68 -3.71 -4.91 2.48
N LEU A 69 -3.25 -4.16 1.47
CA LEU A 69 -2.95 -2.73 1.62
C LEU A 69 -4.19 -1.93 2.04
N CYS A 70 -5.34 -2.27 1.47
CA CYS A 70 -6.62 -1.62 1.76
C CYS A 70 -7.05 -1.82 3.22
N GLU A 71 -6.95 -3.07 3.71
CA GLU A 71 -7.28 -3.40 5.09
C GLU A 71 -6.29 -2.75 6.06
N ARG A 72 -5.00 -2.73 5.71
CA ARG A 72 -3.96 -2.10 6.56
C ARG A 72 -4.04 -0.59 6.57
N ALA A 73 -4.52 0.06 5.51
CA ALA A 73 -4.86 1.49 5.53
C ALA A 73 -5.94 1.84 6.59
N ARG A 74 -6.68 0.84 7.07
CA ARG A 74 -7.71 0.95 8.12
C ARG A 74 -7.32 0.21 9.41
N ASP A 75 -6.04 -0.14 9.58
CA ASP A 75 -5.54 -0.80 10.78
C ASP A 75 -5.87 0.00 12.05
N LYS A 76 -6.02 -0.66 13.20
CA LYS A 76 -6.25 0.06 14.46
C LYS A 76 -5.01 0.83 14.91
N ILE A 77 -3.83 0.36 14.50
CA ILE A 77 -2.55 0.95 14.87
C ILE A 77 -2.11 1.97 13.81
N TRP A 78 -1.78 3.16 14.29
CA TRP A 78 -1.44 4.32 13.47
C TRP A 78 -0.25 4.06 12.55
N GLU A 79 0.82 3.46 13.06
CA GLU A 79 2.06 3.24 12.33
C GLU A 79 1.83 2.36 11.10
N VAL A 80 1.03 1.30 11.27
CA VAL A 80 0.66 0.38 10.18
C VAL A 80 -0.23 1.07 9.15
N ARG A 81 -1.23 1.85 9.60
CA ARG A 81 -2.07 2.65 8.69
C ARG A 81 -1.23 3.59 7.85
N LYS A 82 -0.39 4.38 8.53
CA LYS A 82 0.48 5.38 7.91
C LYS A 82 1.35 4.75 6.84
N GLU A 83 1.96 3.61 7.12
CA GLU A 83 2.83 2.92 6.18
C GLU A 83 2.09 2.46 4.90
N ALA A 84 0.90 1.87 5.06
CA ALA A 84 0.06 1.46 3.94
C ALA A 84 -0.42 2.66 3.11
N LEU A 85 -0.92 3.71 3.76
CA LEU A 85 -1.43 4.92 3.10
C LEU A 85 -0.32 5.72 2.40
N ASP A 86 0.85 5.86 3.02
CA ASP A 86 2.02 6.50 2.39
C ASP A 86 2.47 5.74 1.14
N TYR A 87 2.37 4.41 1.16
CA TYR A 87 2.70 3.62 -0.01
C TYR A 87 1.66 3.77 -1.12
N LEU A 88 0.37 3.70 -0.79
CA LEU A 88 -0.73 3.92 -1.73
C LEU A 88 -0.63 5.31 -2.39
N GLY A 89 -0.36 6.37 -1.61
CA GLY A 89 -0.16 7.72 -2.14
C GLY A 89 1.05 7.83 -3.07
N HIS A 90 2.17 7.19 -2.72
CA HIS A 90 3.35 7.16 -3.58
C HIS A 90 3.05 6.50 -4.94
N VAL A 91 2.31 5.40 -4.94
CA VAL A 91 1.90 4.73 -6.18
C VAL A 91 0.98 5.62 -6.99
N TYR A 92 -0.05 6.20 -6.36
CA TYR A 92 -0.97 7.10 -7.06
C TYR A 92 -0.22 8.19 -7.82
N LYS A 93 0.70 8.89 -7.14
CA LYS A 93 1.50 9.95 -7.76
C LYS A 93 2.35 9.43 -8.92
N LYS A 94 3.02 8.29 -8.75
CA LYS A 94 3.86 7.69 -9.80
C LYS A 94 3.06 7.41 -11.07
N GLU A 95 1.86 6.85 -10.93
CA GLU A 95 1.01 6.51 -12.07
C GLU A 95 0.34 7.75 -12.69
N CYS A 96 0.07 8.81 -11.92
CA CYS A 96 -0.40 10.10 -12.45
C CYS A 96 0.58 10.83 -13.36
N HIS A 97 1.87 10.52 -13.29
CA HIS A 97 2.83 11.02 -14.27
C HIS A 97 2.83 10.21 -15.58
N SER A 98 2.11 9.09 -15.66
CA SER A 98 1.94 8.32 -16.90
C SER A 98 0.84 8.94 -17.76
N THR A 99 1.12 9.17 -19.05
CA THR A 99 0.22 9.88 -19.97
C THR A 99 -0.88 9.01 -20.58
N ASN A 100 -0.81 7.68 -20.46
CA ASN A 100 -1.77 6.75 -21.07
C ASN A 100 -2.28 5.73 -20.06
N TRP A 101 -3.43 6.03 -19.44
CA TRP A 101 -4.09 5.08 -18.56
C TRP A 101 -5.04 4.18 -19.34
N SER A 102 -4.96 2.88 -19.05
CA SER A 102 -6.06 1.96 -19.37
C SER A 102 -7.27 2.26 -18.47
N ASN A 103 -8.47 1.86 -18.89
CA ASN A 103 -9.66 1.94 -18.05
C ASN A 103 -9.47 1.23 -16.69
N ASP A 104 -8.71 0.14 -16.67
CA ASP A 104 -8.45 -0.61 -15.44
C ASP A 104 -7.46 0.11 -14.53
N THR A 105 -6.44 0.77 -15.09
CA THR A 105 -5.55 1.67 -14.36
C THR A 105 -6.34 2.81 -13.72
N GLN A 106 -7.24 3.45 -14.47
CA GLN A 106 -8.06 4.55 -13.95
C GLN A 106 -8.96 4.11 -12.79
N LYS A 107 -9.59 2.93 -12.88
CA LYS A 107 -10.37 2.35 -11.78
C LYS A 107 -9.50 2.09 -10.54
N GLN A 108 -8.30 1.54 -10.73
CA GLN A 108 -7.37 1.28 -9.63
C GLN A 108 -6.92 2.57 -8.95
N LEU A 109 -6.58 3.61 -9.71
CA LEU A 109 -6.19 4.91 -9.15
C LEU A 109 -7.35 5.60 -8.43
N THR A 110 -8.56 5.50 -8.98
CA THR A 110 -9.79 5.99 -8.32
C THR A 110 -10.00 5.27 -6.98
N TRP A 111 -9.79 3.95 -6.94
CA TRP A 111 -9.85 3.19 -5.71
C TRP A 111 -8.80 3.64 -4.69
N VAL A 112 -7.55 3.86 -5.10
CA VAL A 112 -6.49 4.40 -4.22
C VAL A 112 -6.88 5.78 -3.66
N ALA A 113 -7.36 6.69 -4.52
CA ALA A 113 -7.81 8.01 -4.10
C ALA A 113 -8.95 7.92 -3.07
N ASN A 114 -9.93 7.04 -3.30
CA ASN A 114 -11.02 6.80 -2.35
C ASN A 114 -10.49 6.26 -1.00
N CYS A 115 -9.51 5.36 -0.99
CA CYS A 115 -8.89 4.88 0.26
C CYS A 115 -8.27 6.04 1.06
N ILE A 116 -7.58 6.97 0.40
CA ILE A 116 -6.95 8.13 1.04
C ILE A 116 -8.00 9.13 1.54
N ILE A 117 -8.99 9.49 0.70
CA ILE A 117 -10.04 10.46 1.06
C ILE A 117 -10.87 9.96 2.24
N HIS A 118 -11.14 8.66 2.33
CA HIS A 118 -11.87 8.11 3.47
C HIS A 118 -11.16 8.29 4.83
N LEU A 119 -9.86 8.61 4.84
CA LEU A 119 -9.13 8.94 6.07
C LEU A 119 -9.66 10.22 6.75
N TYR A 120 -10.25 11.14 5.99
CA TYR A 120 -10.87 12.37 6.53
C TYR A 120 -12.00 12.10 7.52
N TYR A 121 -12.66 10.96 7.39
CA TYR A 121 -13.73 10.56 8.31
C TYR A 121 -13.21 10.00 9.63
N GLN A 122 -11.89 9.77 9.77
CA GLN A 122 -11.31 9.34 11.04
C GLN A 122 -11.32 10.49 12.07
N LYS A 123 -11.52 10.12 13.33
CA LYS A 123 -11.74 11.09 14.41
C LYS A 123 -10.45 11.76 14.89
N THR A 124 -9.30 11.12 14.70
CA THR A 124 -8.04 11.60 15.30
C THR A 124 -7.42 12.74 14.49
N THR A 125 -6.75 13.67 15.17
CA THR A 125 -6.00 14.76 14.52
C THR A 125 -4.86 14.23 13.67
N GLN A 126 -4.20 13.14 14.10
CA GLN A 126 -3.10 12.52 13.36
C GLN A 126 -3.57 11.99 11.99
N ASP A 127 -4.70 11.28 11.95
CA ASP A 127 -5.27 10.80 10.69
C ASP A 127 -5.64 11.95 9.75
N LYS A 128 -6.23 13.03 10.28
CA LYS A 128 -6.55 14.22 9.49
C LYS A 128 -5.29 14.88 8.90
N LEU A 129 -4.24 15.06 9.71
CA LEU A 129 -2.97 15.63 9.24
C LEU A 129 -2.29 14.75 8.17
N LEU A 130 -2.39 13.42 8.30
CA LEU A 130 -1.92 12.52 7.26
C LEU A 130 -2.77 12.64 6.00
N ALA A 131 -4.10 12.75 6.12
CA ALA A 131 -4.99 12.92 4.98
C ALA A 131 -4.65 14.20 4.21
N GLU A 132 -4.47 15.32 4.91
CA GLU A 132 -4.02 16.60 4.35
C GLU A 132 -2.70 16.43 3.60
N ARG A 133 -1.69 15.82 4.26
CA ARG A 133 -0.39 15.57 3.64
C ARG A 133 -0.53 14.71 2.38
N LEU A 134 -1.29 13.62 2.41
CA LEU A 134 -1.48 12.74 1.27
C LEU A 134 -2.20 13.44 0.11
N LEU A 135 -3.21 14.27 0.41
CA LEU A 135 -3.88 15.09 -0.60
C LEU A 135 -2.89 16.05 -1.26
N THR A 136 -2.21 16.88 -0.47
CA THR A 136 -1.32 17.93 -0.99
C THR A 136 -0.11 17.37 -1.74
N PHE A 137 0.46 16.25 -1.27
CA PHE A 137 1.69 15.72 -1.88
C PHE A 137 1.44 14.76 -3.04
N TYR A 138 0.32 14.02 -3.04
CA TYR A 138 0.08 12.94 -3.99
C TYR A 138 -1.14 13.14 -4.89
N LEU A 139 -2.27 13.60 -4.35
CA LEU A 139 -3.53 13.68 -5.11
C LEU A 139 -3.69 15.02 -5.84
N MET A 140 -3.27 16.13 -5.23
CA MET A 140 -3.28 17.47 -5.82
C MET A 140 -1.93 18.16 -5.59
N PRO A 141 -0.88 17.75 -6.32
CA PRO A 141 0.40 18.43 -6.28
C PRO A 141 0.22 19.87 -6.79
N TRP A 142 0.79 20.85 -6.09
CA TRP A 142 0.70 22.27 -6.45
C TRP A 142 1.67 22.67 -7.57
N ASP A 143 2.55 21.75 -7.96
CA ASP A 143 3.58 21.85 -9.00
C ASP A 143 3.10 21.38 -10.38
N VAL A 144 1.81 21.06 -10.54
CA VAL A 144 1.24 20.76 -11.86
C VAL A 144 1.07 22.07 -12.62
N ASN A 145 1.80 22.23 -13.73
CA ASN A 145 1.75 23.41 -14.59
C ASN A 145 0.29 23.77 -14.92
N THR A 146 -0.08 25.04 -14.71
CA THR A 146 -1.44 25.56 -14.88
C THR A 146 -1.95 25.61 -16.33
N ASP A 147 -1.17 25.08 -17.28
CA ASP A 147 -1.46 25.14 -18.71
C ASP A 147 -2.25 23.93 -19.24
N ASP A 148 -2.45 22.88 -18.44
CA ASP A 148 -3.26 21.70 -18.80
C ASP A 148 -4.71 21.82 -18.27
N LYS A 149 -5.43 22.88 -18.69
CA LYS A 149 -6.89 23.01 -18.51
C LYS A 149 -7.65 22.90 -19.82
#